data_AF-A0A420E343-F1
#
_entry.id   AF-A0A420E343-F1
#
_cell.length_a   1.000
_cell.length_b   1.000
_cell.length_c   1.000
_cell.angle_alpha   90.00
_cell.angle_beta   90.00
_cell.angle_gamma   90.00
#
_symmetry.space_group_name_H-M   'P 1'
#
loop_
_entity.id
_entity.type
_entity.pdbx_description
1 polymer ?
#
loop_
_entity_poly.entity_id
_entity_poly.type
_entity_poly.pdbx_seq_one_letter_code
_entity_poly.pdbx_strand_id
1 'polypeptide(L)'
;MMTAHHLINYQSLKVTTTIIKMRLETIAYHLEKRILLSTVRKQFKSFNLVKREHSFLLYRTENNSYIYVKDYGSVVFINCEDVLINEVVNFLAGKETAILSQLPSEKYAISFSDTIEVDFGSIQIKELNDDVAHTIMLNLAQSVALMNYVNKTSDLHDKTLVYSKQLERTGNFKLSKVQMRKFIGKTLNLKNNIAENLFVFDSPDVAWNNKDLSDLDYKLKDELDIIKRHQGIENSLNVIKENLDLFNDILQHRYSSMLEWIIIILILFEVVQVIIEKLI
;
A
#
# COMPACT_ATOMS: atom_id res chain seq x y z
N MET A 1 34.06 -10.62 58.08
CA MET A 1 33.90 -12.02 57.61
C MET A 1 32.48 -12.15 57.05
N MET A 2 32.28 -11.72 55.80
CA MET A 2 30.98 -11.74 55.12
C MET A 2 30.77 -13.14 54.56
N THR A 3 29.76 -13.85 55.06
CA THR A 3 29.52 -15.28 54.83
C THR A 3 29.11 -15.59 53.40
N ALA A 4 29.58 -16.73 52.89
CA ALA A 4 29.42 -17.23 51.51
C ALA A 4 27.96 -17.29 51.01
N HIS A 5 26.97 -17.21 51.90
CA HIS A 5 25.55 -17.14 51.55
C HIS A 5 25.16 -15.85 50.80
N HIS A 6 25.87 -14.74 51.02
CA HIS A 6 25.55 -13.47 50.35
C HIS A 6 26.11 -13.38 48.92
N LEU A 7 27.12 -14.18 48.58
CA LEU A 7 27.72 -14.25 47.24
C LEU A 7 26.90 -15.12 46.28
N ILE A 8 26.26 -16.18 46.79
CA ILE A 8 25.41 -17.07 45.97
C ILE A 8 24.15 -16.33 45.49
N ASN A 9 23.55 -15.48 46.33
CA ASN A 9 22.39 -14.67 45.92
C ASN A 9 22.76 -13.55 44.94
N TYR A 10 23.97 -12.98 45.03
CA TYR A 10 24.41 -11.95 44.07
C TYR A 10 24.75 -12.55 42.69
N GLN A 11 25.22 -13.80 42.64
CA GLN A 11 25.44 -14.53 41.39
C GLN A 11 24.12 -15.04 40.79
N SER A 12 23.16 -15.51 41.58
CA SER A 12 21.83 -15.91 41.05
C SER A 12 21.02 -14.70 40.55
N LEU A 13 21.13 -13.53 41.20
CA LEU A 13 20.52 -12.29 40.69
C LEU A 13 21.24 -11.74 39.45
N LYS A 14 22.56 -11.96 39.27
CA LYS A 14 23.26 -11.62 38.02
C LYS A 14 22.96 -12.58 36.86
N VAL A 15 22.77 -13.87 37.13
CA VAL A 15 22.33 -14.83 36.10
C VAL A 15 20.88 -14.56 35.67
N THR A 16 20.05 -13.99 36.55
CA THR A 16 18.67 -13.60 36.24
C THR A 16 18.57 -12.20 35.57
N THR A 17 19.67 -11.43 35.51
CA THR A 17 19.71 -10.09 34.88
C THR A 17 20.50 -10.06 33.56
N THR A 18 20.73 -11.22 32.93
CA THR A 18 21.33 -11.30 31.59
C THR A 18 20.63 -12.34 30.72
N ILE A 19 19.30 -12.26 30.69
CA ILE A 19 18.57 -12.48 29.43
C ILE A 19 18.04 -11.09 29.07
N ILE A 20 18.91 -10.27 28.48
CA ILE A 20 18.41 -9.21 27.61
C ILE A 20 17.62 -9.97 26.56
N LYS A 21 16.29 -10.00 26.67
CA LYS A 21 15.40 -10.47 25.60
C LYS A 21 15.82 -9.63 24.39
N MET A 22 16.62 -10.20 23.48
CA MET A 22 17.09 -9.50 22.30
C MET A 22 15.86 -8.98 21.59
N ARG A 23 15.67 -7.66 21.57
CA ARG A 23 14.56 -7.02 20.91
C ARG A 23 15.10 -6.46 19.62
N LEU A 24 14.59 -6.95 18.50
CA LEU A 24 14.94 -6.42 17.18
C LEU A 24 13.86 -5.44 16.76
N GLU A 25 14.23 -4.41 16.04
CA GLU A 25 13.27 -3.48 15.45
C GLU A 25 13.01 -3.86 14.00
N THR A 26 11.76 -3.71 13.56
CA THR A 26 11.40 -3.80 12.15
C THR A 26 10.62 -2.58 11.72
N ILE A 27 10.91 -2.09 10.52
CA ILE A 27 10.26 -0.93 9.94
C ILE A 27 10.04 -1.14 8.45
N ALA A 28 8.85 -0.80 7.98
CA ALA A 28 8.44 -0.87 6.58
C ALA A 28 8.18 0.53 6.04
N TYR A 29 8.47 0.74 4.76
CA TYR A 29 8.18 1.95 4.00
C TYR A 29 7.56 1.61 2.65
N HIS A 30 6.64 2.44 2.17
CA HIS A 30 6.12 2.37 0.81
C HIS A 30 6.51 3.61 -0.01
N LEU A 31 7.16 3.40 -1.16
CA LEU A 31 7.74 4.46 -1.99
C LEU A 31 6.82 4.99 -3.11
N GLU A 32 5.59 4.49 -3.18
CA GLU A 32 4.58 4.83 -4.19
C GLU A 32 4.99 4.65 -5.65
N LYS A 33 6.07 3.91 -5.90
CA LYS A 33 6.57 3.65 -7.24
C LYS A 33 7.11 2.23 -7.34
N ARG A 34 7.03 1.68 -8.56
CA ARG A 34 7.58 0.37 -8.86
C ARG A 34 9.11 0.39 -8.73
N ILE A 35 9.66 -0.66 -8.12
CA ILE A 35 11.09 -0.87 -7.97
C ILE A 35 11.53 -1.91 -8.98
N LEU A 36 12.48 -1.55 -9.84
CA LEU A 36 13.11 -2.49 -10.75
C LEU A 36 14.14 -3.34 -10.00
N LEU A 37 13.76 -4.56 -9.63
CA LEU A 37 14.59 -5.47 -8.83
C LEU A 37 15.96 -5.78 -9.45
N SER A 38 16.07 -5.76 -10.79
CA SER A 38 17.37 -5.92 -11.46
C SER A 38 18.36 -4.80 -11.13
N THR A 39 17.89 -3.57 -10.89
CA THR A 39 18.73 -2.43 -10.50
C THR A 39 19.19 -2.57 -9.06
N VAL A 40 18.28 -2.99 -8.16
CA VAL A 40 18.59 -3.26 -6.75
C VAL A 40 19.70 -4.30 -6.63
N ARG A 41 19.61 -5.40 -7.40
CA ARG A 41 20.64 -6.45 -7.42
C ARG A 41 22.02 -5.95 -7.85
N LYS A 42 22.09 -5.00 -8.77
CA LYS A 42 23.37 -4.44 -9.22
C LYS A 42 24.01 -3.55 -8.15
N GLN A 43 23.20 -2.85 -7.35
CA GLN A 43 23.65 -1.97 -6.28
C GLN A 43 24.01 -2.75 -5.01
N PHE A 44 23.19 -3.74 -4.63
CA PHE A 44 23.27 -4.44 -3.34
C PHE A 44 24.22 -5.65 -3.37
N LYS A 45 25.36 -5.53 -4.07
CA LYS A 45 26.32 -6.64 -4.23
C LYS A 45 27.04 -7.02 -2.93
N SER A 46 27.13 -6.08 -1.99
CA SER A 46 27.76 -6.29 -0.68
C SER A 46 26.87 -7.08 0.29
N PHE A 47 25.56 -7.11 0.08
CA PHE A 47 24.63 -7.83 0.94
C PHE A 47 24.46 -9.27 0.48
N ASN A 48 24.27 -10.19 1.42
CA ASN A 48 24.03 -11.60 1.11
C ASN A 48 22.58 -11.77 0.61
N LEU A 49 22.39 -12.09 -0.68
CA LEU A 49 21.08 -12.37 -1.24
C LEU A 49 20.62 -13.77 -0.85
N VAL A 50 19.60 -13.85 0.01
CA VAL A 50 19.15 -15.12 0.58
C VAL A 50 17.95 -15.70 -0.18
N LYS A 51 16.99 -14.86 -0.57
CA LYS A 51 15.87 -15.28 -1.43
C LYS A 51 15.68 -14.33 -2.59
N ARG A 52 15.31 -14.90 -3.73
CA ARG A 52 15.08 -14.18 -4.97
C ARG A 52 13.86 -14.76 -5.67
N GLU A 53 12.86 -13.92 -5.83
CA GLU A 53 11.68 -14.21 -6.63
C GLU A 53 11.50 -13.13 -7.70
N HIS A 54 10.55 -13.35 -8.62
CA HIS A 54 10.21 -12.34 -9.61
C HIS A 54 9.69 -11.04 -8.96
N SER A 55 8.94 -11.16 -7.85
CA SER A 55 8.31 -10.03 -7.18
C SER A 55 9.11 -9.47 -6.00
N PHE A 56 10.14 -10.16 -5.48
CA PHE A 56 10.90 -9.66 -4.33
C PHE A 56 12.35 -10.12 -4.26
N LEU A 57 13.12 -9.41 -3.44
CA LEU A 57 14.46 -9.77 -3.02
C LEU A 57 14.54 -9.73 -1.49
N LEU A 58 15.14 -10.76 -0.89
CA LEU A 58 15.48 -10.79 0.54
C LEU A 58 16.99 -10.86 0.69
N TYR A 59 17.55 -9.85 1.34
CA TYR A 59 18.95 -9.78 1.68
C TYR A 59 19.13 -9.95 3.19
N ARG A 60 20.19 -10.65 3.57
CA ARG A 60 20.72 -10.68 4.93
C ARG A 60 21.99 -9.85 4.98
N THR A 61 22.10 -8.99 5.98
CA THR A 61 23.31 -8.22 6.26
C THR A 61 23.98 -8.77 7.53
N GLU A 62 24.92 -8.02 8.12
CA GLU A 62 25.54 -8.40 9.38
C GLU A 62 24.51 -8.39 10.55
N ASN A 63 24.81 -9.08 11.65
CA ASN A 63 24.04 -9.05 12.90
C ASN A 63 22.55 -9.47 12.82
N ASN A 64 22.21 -10.49 12.03
CA ASN A 64 20.83 -10.96 11.83
C ASN A 64 19.87 -9.87 11.32
N SER A 65 20.40 -8.92 10.56
CA SER A 65 19.60 -7.86 9.95
C SER A 65 19.20 -8.21 8.52
N TYR A 66 18.02 -7.76 8.11
CA TYR A 66 17.43 -8.12 6.82
C TYR A 66 16.91 -6.90 6.08
N ILE A 67 17.06 -6.92 4.75
CA ILE A 67 16.45 -5.95 3.84
C ILE A 67 15.57 -6.71 2.86
N TYR A 68 14.30 -6.35 2.81
CA TYR A 68 13.33 -6.93 1.89
C TYR A 68 12.84 -5.87 0.94
N VAL A 69 12.95 -6.13 -0.36
CA VAL A 69 12.53 -5.20 -1.42
C VAL A 69 11.49 -5.88 -2.27
N LYS A 70 10.30 -5.29 -2.32
CA LYS A 70 9.16 -5.76 -3.10
C LYS A 70 8.98 -4.89 -4.35
N ASP A 71 8.73 -5.51 -5.48
CA ASP A 71 8.68 -4.85 -6.79
C ASP A 71 7.61 -3.75 -6.88
N TYR A 72 6.51 -3.88 -6.16
CA TYR A 72 5.46 -2.86 -6.10
C TYR A 72 5.80 -1.63 -5.24
N GLY A 73 7.02 -1.52 -4.71
CA GLY A 73 7.50 -0.29 -4.09
C GLY A 73 7.58 -0.28 -2.57
N SER A 74 7.37 -1.42 -1.91
CA SER A 74 7.58 -1.54 -0.46
C SER A 74 8.99 -2.05 -0.15
N VAL A 75 9.60 -1.49 0.89
CA VAL A 75 10.86 -1.93 1.46
C VAL A 75 10.70 -2.13 2.97
N VAL A 76 11.24 -3.22 3.49
CA VAL A 76 11.17 -3.55 4.92
C VAL A 76 12.56 -3.85 5.43
N PHE A 77 12.82 -3.46 6.67
CA PHE A 77 14.07 -3.64 7.36
C PHE A 77 13.81 -4.38 8.67
N ILE A 78 14.67 -5.33 9.01
CA ILE A 78 14.76 -5.92 10.34
C ILE A 78 16.16 -5.64 10.86
N ASN A 79 16.25 -5.05 12.04
CA ASN A 79 17.49 -4.80 12.78
C ASN A 79 18.54 -3.97 12.01
N CYS A 80 18.14 -3.13 11.06
CA CYS A 80 19.06 -2.28 10.31
C CYS A 80 19.28 -0.94 11.03
N GLU A 81 20.50 -0.41 10.95
CA GLU A 81 20.82 0.93 11.44
C GLU A 81 20.14 2.02 10.59
N ASP A 82 19.80 3.15 11.22
CA ASP A 82 19.14 4.27 10.55
C ASP A 82 19.93 4.79 9.35
N VAL A 83 21.27 4.75 9.40
CA VAL A 83 22.13 5.17 8.29
C VAL A 83 21.87 4.31 7.05
N LEU A 84 21.86 2.99 7.22
CA LEU A 84 21.58 2.04 6.14
C LEU A 84 20.15 2.17 5.62
N ILE A 85 19.17 2.34 6.51
CA ILE A 85 17.77 2.56 6.13
C ILE A 85 17.65 3.80 5.24
N ASN A 86 18.22 4.93 5.66
CA ASN A 86 18.19 6.17 4.88
C ASN A 86 18.87 6.00 3.51
N GLU A 87 20.04 5.36 3.46
CA GLU A 87 20.79 5.16 2.23
C GLU A 87 20.01 4.30 1.22
N VAL A 88 19.43 3.19 1.68
CA VAL A 88 18.60 2.30 0.86
C VAL A 88 17.35 3.03 0.39
N VAL A 89 16.64 3.72 1.28
CA VAL A 89 15.40 4.42 0.90
C VAL A 89 15.67 5.55 -0.08
N ASN A 90 16.74 6.33 0.09
CA ASN A 90 17.13 7.40 -0.85
C ASN A 90 17.45 6.83 -2.23
N PHE A 91 18.24 5.76 -2.29
CA PHE A 91 18.55 5.05 -3.53
C PHE A 91 17.27 4.55 -4.22
N LEU A 92 16.42 3.83 -3.48
CA LEU A 92 15.18 3.28 -4.03
C LEU A 92 14.20 4.37 -4.44
N ALA A 93 14.07 5.45 -3.66
CA ALA A 93 13.22 6.61 -3.95
C ALA A 93 13.73 7.44 -5.13
N GLY A 94 15.02 7.33 -5.50
CA GLY A 94 15.64 8.12 -6.56
C GLY A 94 15.69 9.60 -6.21
N LYS A 95 15.81 9.93 -4.92
CA LYS A 95 15.89 11.28 -4.38
C LYS A 95 17.13 11.36 -3.50
N GLU A 96 17.85 12.49 -3.54
CA GLU A 96 19.02 12.71 -2.65
C GLU A 96 18.61 12.71 -1.17
N THR A 97 17.40 13.21 -0.85
CA THR A 97 16.86 13.22 0.52
C THR A 97 15.37 12.89 0.49
N ALA A 98 15.02 11.61 0.58
CA ALA A 98 13.66 11.20 0.89
C ALA A 98 13.35 11.56 2.35
N ILE A 99 12.24 12.27 2.58
CA ILE A 99 11.78 12.57 3.93
C ILE A 99 11.03 11.32 4.42
N LEU A 100 11.71 10.45 5.18
CA LEU A 100 11.15 9.20 5.68
C LEU A 100 9.81 9.38 6.41
N SER A 101 9.65 10.48 7.16
CA SER A 101 8.42 10.79 7.90
C SER A 101 7.20 11.08 7.03
N GLN A 102 7.39 11.31 5.72
CA GLN A 102 6.29 11.52 4.77
C GLN A 102 5.88 10.24 4.04
N LEU A 103 6.67 9.17 4.18
CA LEU A 103 6.36 7.89 3.55
C LEU A 103 5.39 7.10 4.43
N PRO A 104 4.38 6.43 3.84
CA PRO A 104 3.61 5.42 4.55
C PRO A 104 4.57 4.41 5.17
N SER A 105 4.49 4.28 6.49
CA SER A 105 5.42 3.45 7.25
C SER A 105 4.75 2.78 8.43
N GLU A 106 5.35 1.68 8.87
CA GLU A 106 4.84 0.87 9.96
C GLU A 106 6.00 0.19 10.69
N LYS A 107 5.95 0.20 12.03
CA LYS A 107 7.05 -0.25 12.88
C LYS A 107 6.56 -1.29 13.89
N TYR A 108 7.30 -2.38 14.01
CA TYR A 108 7.08 -3.41 15.02
C TYR A 108 8.37 -3.74 15.75
N ALA A 109 8.23 -4.27 16.96
CA ALA A 109 9.34 -4.86 17.68
C ALA A 109 9.22 -6.38 17.70
N ILE A 110 10.33 -7.05 17.38
CA ILE A 110 10.43 -8.49 17.41
C ILE A 110 11.09 -8.90 18.73
N SER A 111 10.50 -9.87 19.42
CA SER A 111 11.05 -10.47 20.62
C SER A 111 10.97 -12.00 20.57
N PHE A 112 11.82 -12.67 21.34
CA PHE A 112 11.95 -14.13 21.29
C PHE A 112 11.20 -14.80 22.44
N SER A 113 10.35 -15.78 22.12
CA SER A 113 9.52 -16.56 23.07
C SER A 113 9.23 -17.94 22.49
N ASP A 114 8.91 -18.93 23.33
CA ASP A 114 8.52 -20.27 22.87
C ASP A 114 7.16 -20.28 22.14
N THR A 115 6.38 -19.21 22.28
CA THR A 115 5.09 -19.01 21.62
C THR A 115 5.18 -17.97 20.51
N ILE A 116 4.35 -18.14 19.48
CA ILE A 116 4.18 -17.16 18.42
C ILE A 116 2.98 -16.29 18.79
N GLU A 117 3.17 -14.99 18.91
CA GLU A 117 2.12 -14.01 19.20
C GLU A 117 2.38 -12.75 18.36
N VAL A 118 1.33 -12.13 17.86
CA VAL A 118 1.39 -10.84 17.19
C VAL A 118 0.35 -9.98 17.89
N ASP A 119 0.75 -8.78 18.27
CA ASP A 119 -0.09 -7.77 18.91
C ASP A 119 0.37 -6.40 18.41
N PHE A 120 -0.37 -5.35 18.75
CA PHE A 120 -0.09 -3.99 18.30
C PHE A 120 1.37 -3.57 18.57
N GLY A 121 2.14 -3.40 17.48
CA GLY A 121 3.54 -2.99 17.54
C GLY A 121 4.52 -4.04 18.07
N SER A 122 4.09 -5.29 18.28
CA SER A 122 4.96 -6.37 18.76
C SER A 122 4.75 -7.71 18.05
N ILE A 123 5.85 -8.41 17.79
CA ILE A 123 5.88 -9.74 17.17
C ILE A 123 6.74 -10.64 18.07
N GLN A 124 6.17 -11.72 18.56
CA GLN A 124 6.86 -12.76 19.32
C GLN A 124 7.07 -13.98 18.43
N ILE A 125 8.31 -14.46 18.34
CA ILE A 125 8.71 -15.62 17.53
C ILE A 125 9.69 -16.49 18.30
N LYS A 126 9.79 -17.77 17.93
CA LYS A 126 10.76 -18.71 18.54
C LYS A 126 12.20 -18.38 18.16
N GLU A 127 12.42 -18.14 16.87
CA GLU A 127 13.71 -17.81 16.31
C GLU A 127 13.55 -16.98 15.03
N LEU A 128 14.58 -16.22 14.68
CA LEU A 128 14.62 -15.46 13.43
C LEU A 128 15.51 -16.19 12.44
N ASN A 129 14.89 -16.90 11.50
CA ASN A 129 15.52 -17.48 10.32
C ASN A 129 15.00 -16.79 9.04
N ASP A 130 15.55 -17.17 7.88
CA ASP A 130 15.25 -16.52 6.60
C ASP A 130 13.77 -16.67 6.18
N ASP A 131 13.09 -17.74 6.60
CA ASP A 131 11.68 -17.97 6.33
C ASP A 131 10.77 -17.13 7.25
N VAL A 132 11.11 -17.03 8.53
CA VAL A 132 10.42 -16.18 9.50
C VAL A 132 10.59 -14.70 9.12
N ALA A 133 11.82 -14.28 8.80
CA ALA A 133 12.10 -12.93 8.32
C ALA A 133 11.28 -12.61 7.07
N HIS A 134 11.27 -13.52 6.08
CA HIS A 134 10.46 -13.34 4.87
C HIS A 134 8.97 -13.15 5.18
N THR A 135 8.42 -13.98 6.07
CA THR A 135 6.99 -13.95 6.44
C THR A 135 6.61 -12.63 7.11
N ILE A 136 7.40 -12.17 8.06
CA ILE A 136 7.21 -10.86 8.72
C ILE A 136 7.30 -9.73 7.70
N MET A 137 8.37 -9.71 6.90
CA MET A 137 8.64 -8.61 5.98
C MET A 137 7.64 -8.56 4.82
N LEU A 138 7.12 -9.70 4.36
CA LEU A 138 6.06 -9.72 3.35
C LEU A 138 4.76 -9.08 3.87
N ASN A 139 4.32 -9.48 5.05
CA ASN A 139 3.09 -8.96 5.66
C ASN A 139 3.20 -7.46 5.96
N LEU A 140 4.33 -7.00 6.51
CA LEU A 140 4.58 -5.57 6.71
C LEU A 140 4.64 -4.80 5.38
N ALA A 141 5.26 -5.36 4.34
CA ALA A 141 5.31 -4.74 3.01
C ALA A 141 3.90 -4.58 2.39
N GLN A 142 3.01 -5.56 2.60
CA GLN A 142 1.61 -5.49 2.19
C GLN A 142 0.84 -4.44 3.00
N SER A 143 1.04 -4.37 4.31
CA SER A 143 0.35 -3.40 5.17
C SER A 143 0.66 -1.95 4.79
N VAL A 144 1.93 -1.59 4.59
CA VAL A 144 2.29 -0.20 4.18
C VAL A 144 1.83 0.14 2.77
N ALA A 145 1.75 -0.85 1.87
CA ALA A 145 1.16 -0.65 0.53
C ALA A 145 -0.36 -0.43 0.61
N LEU A 146 -1.05 -1.24 1.42
CA LEU A 146 -2.48 -1.06 1.72
C LEU A 146 -2.76 0.30 2.34
N MET A 147 -1.92 0.76 3.26
CA MET A 147 -2.04 2.10 3.85
C MET A 147 -2.05 3.20 2.78
N ASN A 148 -1.12 3.13 1.81
CA ASN A 148 -1.11 4.06 0.69
C ASN A 148 -2.39 3.98 -0.16
N TYR A 149 -2.86 2.77 -0.46
CA TYR A 149 -4.06 2.59 -1.27
C TYR A 149 -5.35 3.01 -0.56
N VAL A 150 -5.46 2.81 0.76
CA VAL A 150 -6.55 3.35 1.58
C VAL A 150 -6.59 4.88 1.44
N ASN A 151 -5.44 5.55 1.64
CA ASN A 151 -5.36 7.01 1.54
C ASN A 151 -5.76 7.51 0.15
N LYS A 152 -5.21 6.90 -0.92
CA LYS A 152 -5.55 7.26 -2.31
C LYS A 152 -7.02 7.02 -2.64
N THR A 153 -7.62 5.98 -2.08
CA THR A 153 -9.04 5.68 -2.28
C THR A 153 -9.92 6.67 -1.54
N SER A 154 -9.55 7.05 -0.32
CA SER A 154 -10.22 8.11 0.45
C SER A 154 -10.23 9.43 -0.32
N ASP A 155 -9.10 9.84 -0.90
CA ASP A 155 -9.00 11.05 -1.72
C ASP A 155 -9.96 11.05 -2.92
N LEU A 156 -10.17 9.89 -3.55
CA LEU A 156 -11.11 9.75 -4.66
C LEU A 156 -12.55 9.77 -4.13
N HIS A 157 -12.82 9.11 -3.01
CA HIS A 157 -14.12 9.10 -2.36
C HIS A 157 -14.59 10.51 -2.00
N ASP A 158 -13.73 11.30 -1.35
CA ASP A 158 -14.02 12.67 -0.95
C ASP A 158 -14.34 13.56 -2.16
N LYS A 159 -13.60 13.39 -3.26
CA LYS A 159 -13.88 14.10 -4.51
C LYS A 159 -15.23 13.70 -5.10
N THR A 160 -15.56 12.42 -5.09
CA THR A 160 -16.87 11.92 -5.53
C THR A 160 -17.99 12.54 -4.68
N LEU A 161 -17.85 12.55 -3.35
CA LEU A 161 -18.83 13.15 -2.43
C LEU A 161 -19.07 14.64 -2.70
N VAL A 162 -18.01 15.39 -3.04
CA VAL A 162 -18.15 16.80 -3.42
C VAL A 162 -19.08 16.95 -4.64
N TYR A 163 -18.95 16.10 -5.66
CA TYR A 163 -19.82 16.15 -6.84
C TYR A 163 -21.23 15.64 -6.54
N SER A 164 -21.40 14.59 -5.74
CA SER A 164 -22.72 14.10 -5.31
C SER A 164 -23.50 15.21 -4.59
N LYS A 165 -22.86 15.92 -3.65
CA LYS A 165 -23.48 17.05 -2.93
C LYS A 165 -23.79 18.24 -3.85
N GLN A 166 -22.98 18.48 -4.88
CA GLN A 166 -23.30 19.51 -5.88
C GLN A 166 -24.54 19.16 -6.68
N LEU A 167 -24.67 17.89 -7.09
CA LEU A 167 -25.83 17.39 -7.80
C LEU A 167 -27.11 17.53 -6.97
N GLU A 168 -27.07 17.10 -5.72
CA GLU A 168 -28.19 17.23 -4.77
C GLU A 168 -28.65 18.69 -4.67
N ARG A 169 -27.71 19.63 -4.53
CA ARG A 169 -28.02 21.04 -4.30
C ARG A 169 -28.44 21.82 -5.54
N THR A 170 -27.93 21.44 -6.72
CA THR A 170 -28.05 22.27 -7.92
C THR A 170 -28.63 21.56 -9.14
N GLY A 171 -28.84 20.24 -9.07
CA GLY A 171 -29.19 19.41 -10.22
C GLY A 171 -28.08 19.32 -11.28
N ASN A 172 -26.87 19.79 -10.98
CA ASN A 172 -25.78 19.92 -11.94
C ASN A 172 -24.41 19.69 -11.27
N PHE A 173 -23.40 19.33 -12.06
CA PHE A 173 -22.01 19.21 -11.62
C PHE A 173 -21.15 20.27 -12.29
N LYS A 174 -20.27 20.93 -11.51
CA LYS A 174 -19.25 21.83 -12.05
C LYS A 174 -18.02 21.04 -12.53
N LEU A 175 -18.23 20.13 -13.47
CA LEU A 175 -17.17 19.27 -14.02
C LEU A 175 -17.30 19.14 -15.55
N SER A 176 -16.21 19.42 -16.28
CA SER A 176 -16.17 19.22 -17.73
C SER A 176 -16.04 17.74 -18.11
N LYS A 177 -16.44 17.36 -19.34
CA LYS A 177 -16.24 16.00 -19.88
C LYS A 177 -14.78 15.56 -19.82
N VAL A 178 -13.83 16.46 -20.06
CA VAL A 178 -12.39 16.15 -20.01
C VAL A 178 -11.95 15.85 -18.57
N GLN A 179 -12.37 16.66 -17.60
CA GLN A 179 -12.05 16.43 -16.19
C GLN A 179 -12.70 15.14 -15.68
N MET A 180 -13.93 14.84 -16.11
CA MET A 180 -14.61 13.56 -15.79
C MET A 180 -13.81 12.36 -16.30
N ARG A 181 -13.41 12.36 -17.59
CA ARG A 181 -12.60 11.28 -18.16
C ARG A 181 -11.27 11.10 -17.44
N LYS A 182 -10.61 12.20 -17.05
CA LYS A 182 -9.37 12.14 -16.24
C LYS A 182 -9.63 11.54 -14.86
N PHE A 183 -10.76 11.85 -14.23
CA PHE A 183 -11.13 11.27 -12.93
C PHE A 183 -11.40 9.77 -13.05
N ILE A 184 -12.21 9.34 -14.03
CA ILE A 184 -12.44 7.92 -14.34
C ILE A 184 -11.10 7.21 -14.58
N GLY A 185 -10.23 7.77 -15.42
CA GLY A 185 -8.92 7.20 -15.70
C GLY A 185 -8.04 7.06 -14.45
N LYS A 186 -8.04 8.06 -13.54
CA LYS A 186 -7.32 7.98 -12.26
C LYS A 186 -7.86 6.85 -11.38
N THR A 187 -9.17 6.71 -11.28
CA THR A 187 -9.83 5.64 -10.51
C THR A 187 -9.51 4.26 -11.09
N LEU A 188 -9.58 4.11 -12.41
CA LEU A 188 -9.25 2.85 -13.10
C LEU A 188 -7.78 2.47 -12.92
N ASN A 189 -6.85 3.43 -13.06
CA ASN A 189 -5.44 3.17 -12.82
C ASN A 189 -5.16 2.73 -11.37
N LEU A 190 -5.84 3.34 -10.39
CA LEU A 190 -5.70 2.91 -8.99
C LEU A 190 -6.20 1.47 -8.80
N LYS A 191 -7.37 1.14 -9.36
CA LYS A 191 -7.94 -0.22 -9.31
C LYS A 191 -7.00 -1.25 -9.96
N ASN A 192 -6.46 -0.95 -11.14
CA ASN A 192 -5.52 -1.83 -11.84
C ASN A 192 -4.22 -2.00 -11.04
N ASN A 193 -3.67 -0.92 -10.49
CA ASN A 193 -2.48 -1.01 -9.64
C ASN A 193 -2.70 -1.90 -8.41
N ILE A 194 -3.87 -1.85 -7.78
CA ILE A 194 -4.18 -2.73 -6.65
C ILE A 194 -4.22 -4.19 -7.13
N ALA A 195 -4.96 -4.47 -8.21
CA ALA A 195 -5.11 -5.83 -8.75
C ALA A 195 -3.77 -6.45 -9.21
N GLU A 196 -2.87 -5.66 -9.79
CA GLU A 196 -1.56 -6.15 -10.28
C GLU A 196 -0.56 -6.39 -9.16
N ASN A 197 -0.62 -5.61 -8.08
CA ASN A 197 0.47 -5.54 -7.10
C ASN A 197 0.14 -6.23 -5.78
N LEU A 198 -1.13 -6.46 -5.48
CA LEU A 198 -1.56 -6.82 -4.13
C LEU A 198 -2.26 -8.19 -4.09
N PHE A 199 -1.45 -9.25 -4.19
CA PHE A 199 -1.87 -10.64 -3.96
C PHE A 199 -1.97 -10.94 -2.45
N VAL A 200 -2.90 -10.28 -1.76
CA VAL A 200 -3.04 -10.37 -0.29
C VAL A 200 -3.65 -11.69 0.20
N PHE A 201 -4.27 -12.44 -0.70
CA PHE A 201 -4.89 -13.73 -0.37
C PHE A 201 -3.92 -14.90 -0.39
N ASP A 202 -2.77 -14.75 -1.06
CA ASP A 202 -1.78 -15.82 -1.13
C ASP A 202 -0.92 -15.79 0.14
N SER A 203 -0.83 -16.93 0.83
CA SER A 203 0.21 -17.15 1.84
C SER A 203 1.53 -17.47 1.15
N PRO A 204 2.68 -16.99 1.67
CA PRO A 204 3.96 -17.34 1.09
C PRO A 204 4.12 -18.86 1.02
N ASP A 205 4.68 -19.39 -0.09
CA ASP A 205 4.79 -20.84 -0.35
C ASP A 205 5.42 -21.63 0.82
N VAL A 206 6.33 -20.98 1.55
CA VAL A 206 7.00 -21.53 2.74
C VAL A 206 6.06 -21.76 3.94
N ALA A 207 4.97 -21.01 4.05
CA ALA A 207 3.99 -21.15 5.13
C ALA A 207 3.13 -22.42 5.00
N TRP A 208 2.99 -22.96 3.79
CA TRP A 208 2.14 -24.15 3.54
C TRP A 208 2.69 -25.44 4.17
N ASN A 209 4.01 -25.51 4.35
CA ASN A 209 4.68 -26.73 4.82
C ASN A 209 5.16 -26.65 6.27
N ASN A 210 4.96 -25.50 6.95
CA ASN A 210 5.42 -25.29 8.33
C ASN A 210 4.32 -24.65 9.17
N LYS A 211 3.85 -25.38 10.19
CA LYS A 211 2.79 -24.96 11.10
C LYS A 211 3.11 -23.64 11.81
N ASP A 212 4.35 -23.44 12.24
CA ASP A 212 4.76 -22.22 12.93
C ASP A 212 4.74 -21.01 11.98
N LEU A 213 5.19 -21.17 10.73
CA LEU A 213 5.11 -20.11 9.71
C LEU A 213 3.67 -19.80 9.29
N SER A 214 2.81 -20.82 9.18
CA SER A 214 1.39 -20.63 8.91
C SER A 214 0.68 -19.88 10.03
N ASP A 215 0.98 -20.20 11.30
CA ASP A 215 0.42 -19.50 12.47
C ASP A 215 0.91 -18.03 12.52
N LEU A 216 2.19 -17.80 12.23
CA LEU A 216 2.75 -16.45 12.14
C LEU A 216 2.11 -15.63 11.00
N ASP A 217 1.98 -16.18 9.79
CA ASP A 217 1.35 -15.49 8.65
C ASP A 217 -0.11 -15.14 8.95
N TYR A 218 -0.86 -16.09 9.54
CA TYR A 218 -2.24 -15.86 9.94
C TYR A 218 -2.37 -14.72 10.96
N LYS A 219 -1.58 -14.76 12.05
CA LYS A 219 -1.61 -13.73 13.09
C LYS A 219 -1.19 -12.37 12.57
N LEU A 220 -0.17 -12.30 11.72
CA LEU A 220 0.23 -11.05 11.06
C LEU A 220 -0.90 -10.49 10.17
N LYS A 221 -1.54 -11.33 9.37
CA LYS A 221 -2.64 -10.90 8.48
C LYS A 221 -3.86 -10.39 9.25
N ASP A 222 -4.16 -11.02 10.39
CA ASP A 222 -5.27 -10.62 11.26
C ASP A 222 -4.96 -9.28 11.96
N GLU A 223 -3.81 -9.18 12.63
CA GLU A 223 -3.40 -7.96 13.37
C GLU A 223 -3.20 -6.74 12.44
N LEU A 224 -2.71 -6.95 11.22
CA LEU A 224 -2.53 -5.88 10.23
C LEU A 224 -3.81 -5.58 9.43
N ASP A 225 -4.91 -6.31 9.69
CA ASP A 225 -6.20 -6.22 9.00
C ASP A 225 -6.08 -6.33 7.47
N ILE A 226 -5.11 -7.10 6.96
CA ILE A 226 -4.72 -7.12 5.54
C ILE A 226 -5.93 -7.37 4.63
N ILE A 227 -6.71 -8.41 4.96
CA ILE A 227 -7.87 -8.84 4.18
C ILE A 227 -9.00 -7.80 4.26
N LYS A 228 -9.31 -7.31 5.47
CA LYS A 228 -10.39 -6.32 5.68
C LYS A 228 -10.09 -5.01 4.97
N ARG A 229 -8.84 -4.53 5.04
CA ARG A 229 -8.40 -3.31 4.36
C ARG A 229 -8.48 -3.44 2.85
N HIS A 230 -8.07 -4.58 2.29
CA HIS A 230 -8.23 -4.87 0.86
C HIS A 230 -9.70 -4.82 0.43
N GLN A 231 -10.57 -5.56 1.11
CA GLN A 231 -12.01 -5.60 0.81
C GLN A 231 -12.67 -4.22 0.93
N GLY A 232 -12.27 -3.44 1.94
CA GLY A 232 -12.74 -2.06 2.12
C GLY A 232 -12.35 -1.15 0.94
N ILE A 233 -11.12 -1.27 0.43
CA ILE A 233 -10.67 -0.54 -0.76
C ILE A 233 -11.49 -0.96 -1.99
N GLU A 234 -11.67 -2.25 -2.24
CA GLU A 234 -12.44 -2.74 -3.39
C GLU A 234 -13.88 -2.24 -3.37
N ASN A 235 -14.55 -2.33 -2.23
CA ASN A 235 -15.91 -1.83 -2.04
C ASN A 235 -15.99 -0.33 -2.32
N SER A 236 -15.07 0.47 -1.75
CA SER A 236 -15.05 1.92 -1.95
C SER A 236 -14.80 2.29 -3.41
N LEU A 237 -13.86 1.61 -4.09
CA LEU A 237 -13.60 1.84 -5.52
C LEU A 237 -14.80 1.47 -6.40
N ASN A 238 -15.55 0.42 -6.06
CA ASN A 238 -16.76 0.06 -6.80
C ASN A 238 -17.84 1.13 -6.63
N VAL A 239 -18.09 1.62 -5.41
CA VAL A 239 -19.03 2.74 -5.16
C VAL A 239 -18.60 4.01 -5.92
N ILE A 240 -17.30 4.34 -5.90
CA ILE A 240 -16.76 5.49 -6.65
C ILE A 240 -17.03 5.30 -8.15
N LYS A 241 -16.74 4.12 -8.70
CA LYS A 241 -16.95 3.83 -10.11
C LYS A 241 -18.41 3.99 -10.51
N GLU A 242 -19.34 3.41 -9.74
CA GLU A 242 -20.78 3.54 -10.00
C GLU A 242 -21.26 5.00 -10.03
N ASN A 243 -20.77 5.82 -9.09
CA ASN A 243 -21.06 7.26 -9.10
C ASN A 243 -20.48 7.94 -10.35
N LEU A 244 -19.25 7.64 -10.73
CA LEU A 244 -18.61 8.22 -11.91
C LEU A 244 -19.30 7.82 -13.22
N ASP A 245 -19.78 6.57 -13.32
CA ASP A 245 -20.56 6.08 -14.45
C ASP A 245 -21.86 6.89 -14.60
N LEU A 246 -22.62 7.04 -13.49
CA LEU A 246 -23.82 7.89 -13.46
C LEU A 246 -23.54 9.35 -13.83
N PHE A 247 -22.46 9.93 -13.29
CA PHE A 247 -22.11 11.31 -13.59
C PHE A 247 -21.72 11.50 -15.06
N ASN A 248 -21.03 10.53 -15.64
CA ASN A 248 -20.67 10.54 -17.05
C ASN A 248 -21.92 10.49 -17.94
N ASP A 249 -22.91 9.67 -17.61
CA ASP A 249 -24.17 9.57 -18.38
C ASP A 249 -24.94 10.89 -18.36
N ILE A 250 -25.07 11.53 -17.20
CA ILE A 250 -25.71 12.86 -17.08
C ILE A 250 -24.98 13.91 -17.93
N LEU A 251 -23.64 13.87 -17.97
CA LEU A 251 -22.84 14.77 -18.80
C LEU A 251 -22.95 14.47 -20.30
N GLN A 252 -23.22 13.23 -20.71
CA GLN A 252 -23.44 12.89 -22.12
C GLN A 252 -24.81 13.39 -22.61
N HIS A 253 -25.87 13.16 -21.82
CA HIS A 253 -27.23 13.56 -22.19
C HIS A 253 -27.41 15.07 -22.40
N ARG A 254 -26.69 15.92 -21.65
CA ARG A 254 -26.75 17.38 -21.78
C ARG A 254 -26.45 17.92 -23.19
N TYR A 255 -25.65 17.20 -23.98
CA TYR A 255 -25.19 17.68 -25.29
C TYR A 255 -25.88 17.02 -26.49
N SER A 256 -26.77 16.05 -26.25
CA SER A 256 -27.46 15.32 -27.33
C SER A 256 -28.41 16.21 -28.16
N SER A 257 -28.81 17.36 -27.62
CA SER A 257 -29.72 18.30 -28.31
C SER A 257 -29.02 19.22 -29.32
N MET A 258 -27.70 19.17 -29.51
CA MET A 258 -27.06 19.99 -30.55
C MET A 258 -27.53 19.62 -31.95
N LEU A 259 -27.73 18.33 -32.24
CA LEU A 259 -28.23 17.88 -33.54
C LEU A 259 -29.68 18.34 -33.75
N GLU A 260 -30.52 18.27 -32.71
CA GLU A 260 -31.89 18.79 -32.74
C GLU A 260 -31.91 20.30 -33.06
N TRP A 261 -31.06 21.10 -32.41
CA TRP A 261 -30.99 22.53 -32.67
C TRP A 261 -30.53 22.85 -34.10
N ILE A 262 -29.57 22.09 -34.64
CA ILE A 262 -29.14 22.24 -36.04
C ILE A 262 -30.30 21.95 -36.99
N ILE A 263 -31.06 20.87 -36.78
CA ILE A 263 -32.22 20.52 -37.61
C ILE A 263 -33.29 21.63 -37.54
N ILE A 264 -33.61 22.11 -36.33
CA ILE A 264 -34.60 23.17 -36.13
C ILE A 264 -34.19 24.46 -36.87
N ILE A 265 -32.92 24.85 -36.79
CA ILE A 265 -32.39 26.05 -37.46
C ILE A 265 -32.44 25.89 -38.99
N LEU A 266 -32.10 24.72 -39.52
CA LEU A 266 -32.16 24.45 -40.97
C LEU A 266 -33.59 24.56 -41.51
N ILE A 267 -34.57 23.99 -40.80
CA ILE A 267 -35.99 24.11 -41.16
C ILE A 267 -36.44 25.57 -41.09
N LEU A 268 -36.07 26.31 -40.04
CA LEU A 268 -36.39 27.72 -39.90
C LEU A 268 -35.84 28.55 -41.06
N PHE A 269 -34.60 28.29 -41.48
CA PHE A 269 -33.98 28.97 -42.61
C PHE A 269 -34.76 28.72 -43.91
N GLU A 270 -35.14 27.47 -44.17
CA GLU A 270 -35.92 27.10 -45.35
C GLU A 270 -37.30 27.76 -45.37
N VAL A 271 -37.99 27.79 -44.23
CA VAL A 271 -39.30 28.48 -44.10
C VAL A 271 -39.15 29.97 -44.37
N VAL A 272 -38.12 30.62 -43.83
CA VAL A 272 -37.86 32.05 -44.06
C VAL A 272 -37.58 32.33 -45.54
N GLN A 273 -36.78 31.49 -46.20
CA GLN A 273 -36.50 31.64 -47.63
C GLN A 273 -37.79 31.56 -48.47
N VAL A 274 -38.64 30.56 -48.22
CA VAL A 274 -39.92 30.39 -48.92
C VAL A 274 -40.86 31.59 -48.72
N ILE A 275 -40.88 32.17 -47.52
CA ILE A 275 -41.70 33.36 -47.24
C ILE A 275 -41.18 34.56 -48.03
N ILE A 276 -39.86 34.79 -48.04
CA ILE A 276 -39.25 35.91 -48.78
C ILE A 276 -39.52 35.77 -50.29
N GLU A 277 -39.35 34.58 -50.85
CA GLU A 277 -39.64 34.30 -52.27
C GLU A 277 -41.11 34.54 -52.64
N LYS A 278 -42.04 34.40 -51.69
CA LYS A 278 -43.46 34.65 -51.93
C LYS A 278 -43.88 36.10 -51.75
N LEU A 279 -43.08 36.92 -51.08
CA LEU A 279 -43.44 38.29 -50.70
C LEU A 279 -42.80 39.37 -51.61
N ILE A 280 -41.75 39.00 -52.36
CA ILE A 280 -41.09 39.80 -53.39
C ILE A 280 -41.65 39.40 -54.76
#